data_AF-A0A2V9BJJ4-F1
#
_entry.id   AF-A0A2V9BJJ4-F1
#
_cell.length_a   1.000
_cell.length_b   1.000
_cell.length_c   1.000
_cell.angle_alpha   90.00
_cell.angle_beta   90.00
_cell.angle_gamma   90.00
#
_symmetry.space_group_name_H-M   'P 1'
#
loop_
_entity.id
_entity.type
_entity.pdbx_description
1 polymer ?
#
loop_
_entity_poly.entity_id
_entity_poly.type
_entity_poly.pdbx_seq_one_letter_code
_entity_poly.pdbx_strand_id
1 'polypeptide(L)'
;MNETPRVRLRERLGAAACSAKCSSGTDTQNLGATMTERSAIWGSVAFLGLGLAWAAWAFAHGKDRWPVPAEAKNVKNPLPATEASLAAAKAIYVDNCEQCHGEKGKGDGSDAPMYSVKPADFTDAHMMEEMTDGEIFYKISEGRRPMPSFKKRLTEEQRWQLVNYVRTFAPKLEPAPKTVGASVTKKVLPHKHQ
;
A
#
# COMPACT_ATOMS: atom_id res chain seq x y z
N MET A 1 -4.30 54.93 5.48
CA MET A 1 -5.75 54.94 5.18
C MET A 1 -6.41 54.12 6.26
N ASN A 2 -6.92 54.84 7.26
CA ASN A 2 -7.53 54.32 8.47
C ASN A 2 -9.05 54.20 8.27
N GLU A 3 -9.64 53.29 9.07
CA GLU A 3 -11.01 53.24 9.59
C GLU A 3 -12.12 52.60 8.76
N THR A 4 -12.79 51.60 9.37
CA THR A 4 -14.24 51.64 9.64
C THR A 4 -14.61 50.64 10.75
N PRO A 5 -15.67 50.87 11.55
CA PRO A 5 -15.69 50.53 12.98
C PRO A 5 -16.86 49.64 13.48
N ARG A 6 -16.61 49.09 14.68
CA ARG A 6 -17.48 48.84 15.85
C ARG A 6 -18.94 48.38 15.64
N VAL A 7 -19.22 47.17 16.13
CA VAL A 7 -20.55 46.70 16.56
C VAL A 7 -20.76 47.03 18.06
N ARG A 8 -21.99 47.45 18.38
CA ARG A 8 -22.42 48.09 19.63
C ARG A 8 -22.65 47.12 20.80
N LEU A 9 -22.36 47.68 21.97
CA LEU A 9 -22.64 47.20 23.33
C LEU A 9 -24.07 47.60 23.77
N ARG A 10 -24.76 46.76 24.55
CA ARG A 10 -25.69 47.08 25.67
C ARG A 10 -26.31 45.76 26.16
N GLU A 11 -25.87 45.17 27.27
CA GLU A 11 -26.23 45.48 28.66
C GLU A 11 -27.75 45.63 28.93
N ARG A 12 -28.29 44.70 29.75
CA ARG A 12 -28.63 44.88 31.19
C ARG A 12 -30.08 44.48 31.58
N LEU A 13 -30.15 43.80 32.74
CA LEU A 13 -31.28 43.69 33.71
C LEU A 13 -32.42 42.73 33.29
N GLY A 14 -32.99 41.87 34.12
CA GLY A 14 -32.99 41.74 35.57
C GLY A 14 -34.44 41.71 36.11
N ALA A 15 -34.82 40.58 36.71
CA ALA A 15 -35.96 40.35 37.61
C ALA A 15 -37.41 40.46 37.07
N ALA A 16 -38.21 39.42 37.32
CA ALA A 16 -39.24 39.39 38.36
C ALA A 16 -40.32 38.33 38.07
N ALA A 17 -40.73 37.69 39.15
CA ALA A 17 -41.71 36.62 39.24
C ALA A 17 -43.15 37.05 38.90
N CYS A 18 -43.97 36.09 38.47
CA CYS A 18 -45.39 36.10 38.80
C CYS A 18 -45.93 34.67 38.93
N SER A 19 -46.51 34.37 40.08
CA SER A 19 -47.23 33.15 40.43
C SER A 19 -48.73 33.34 40.16
N ALA A 20 -49.40 32.40 39.50
CA ALA A 20 -50.83 32.05 39.65
C ALA A 20 -51.12 30.84 38.72
N LYS A 21 -51.36 29.60 39.18
CA LYS A 21 -52.46 29.02 39.97
C LYS A 21 -53.74 28.75 39.14
N CYS A 22 -54.00 27.45 38.94
CA CYS A 22 -55.29 26.77 38.64
C CYS A 22 -55.93 27.10 37.27
N SER A 23 -56.69 26.25 36.58
CA SER A 23 -57.52 25.12 37.00
C SER A 23 -57.85 24.23 35.79
N SER A 24 -57.98 22.94 36.07
CA SER A 24 -58.92 21.96 35.47
C SER A 24 -59.35 22.13 34.01
N GLY A 25 -58.87 21.21 33.17
CA GLY A 25 -59.52 20.84 31.92
C GLY A 25 -59.12 19.41 31.57
N THR A 26 -59.93 18.44 32.00
CA THR A 26 -59.86 17.06 31.51
C THR A 26 -60.34 17.06 30.07
N ASP A 27 -59.46 16.80 29.11
CA ASP A 27 -59.89 16.27 27.83
C ASP A 27 -59.16 14.96 27.57
N THR A 28 -59.96 13.91 27.56
CA THR A 28 -59.58 12.55 27.24
C THR A 28 -59.18 12.46 25.77
N GLN A 29 -58.38 11.43 25.46
CA GLN A 29 -58.13 10.85 24.13
C GLN A 29 -56.82 11.33 23.47
N ASN A 30 -55.74 10.58 23.70
CA ASN A 30 -55.23 9.71 22.64
C ASN A 30 -54.06 8.84 23.13
N LEU A 31 -54.28 7.53 23.06
CA LEU A 31 -53.42 6.56 22.39
C LEU A 31 -51.94 7.00 22.22
N GLY A 32 -51.12 6.62 23.19
CA GLY A 32 -49.66 6.76 23.14
C GLY A 32 -49.00 5.70 24.01
N ALA A 33 -49.40 4.44 23.83
CA ALA A 33 -48.70 3.30 24.42
C ALA A 33 -47.27 3.28 23.89
N THR A 34 -46.34 3.75 24.72
CA THR A 34 -45.01 3.16 24.94
C THR A 34 -44.32 2.62 23.67
N MET A 35 -43.79 3.52 22.84
CA MET A 35 -42.63 3.19 22.00
C MET A 35 -41.38 3.81 22.63
N THR A 36 -41.11 3.39 23.86
CA THR A 36 -39.82 3.51 24.52
C THR A 36 -39.42 2.09 24.90
N GLU A 37 -38.13 1.76 24.76
CA GLU A 37 -37.51 0.49 25.18
C GLU A 37 -37.42 -0.66 24.15
N ARG A 38 -36.95 -0.42 22.92
CA ARG A 38 -36.27 -1.50 22.13
C ARG A 38 -35.04 -1.05 21.32
N SER A 39 -34.52 0.15 21.54
CA SER A 39 -33.43 0.72 20.74
C SER A 39 -32.01 0.56 21.33
N ALA A 40 -31.84 -0.06 22.49
CA ALA A 40 -30.55 -0.09 23.18
C ALA A 40 -29.73 -1.41 23.06
N ILE A 41 -30.25 -2.46 22.41
CA ILE A 41 -29.55 -3.76 22.32
C ILE A 41 -29.05 -4.07 20.89
N TRP A 42 -29.55 -3.40 19.86
CA TRP A 42 -29.04 -3.51 18.49
C TRP A 42 -27.86 -2.57 18.18
N GLY A 43 -27.34 -1.82 19.16
CA GLY A 43 -26.15 -0.99 19.00
C GLY A 43 -24.83 -1.75 19.21
N SER A 44 -24.79 -2.70 20.15
CA SER A 44 -23.51 -3.23 20.67
C SER A 44 -22.88 -4.35 19.84
N VAL A 45 -23.66 -5.07 19.02
CA VAL A 45 -23.13 -6.17 18.17
C VAL A 45 -22.49 -5.62 16.89
N ALA A 46 -22.94 -4.47 16.39
CA ALA A 46 -22.41 -3.84 15.17
C ALA A 46 -21.02 -3.22 15.36
N PHE A 47 -20.67 -2.73 16.56
CA PHE A 47 -19.34 -2.14 16.81
C PHE A 47 -18.24 -3.20 17.00
N LEU A 48 -18.55 -4.37 17.56
CA LEU A 48 -17.57 -5.46 17.73
C LEU A 48 -17.22 -6.15 16.40
N GLY A 49 -18.20 -6.33 15.50
CA GLY A 49 -17.96 -6.89 14.17
C GLY A 49 -17.12 -5.97 13.26
N LEU A 50 -17.38 -4.66 13.32
CA LEU A 50 -16.64 -3.67 12.52
C LEU A 50 -15.20 -3.46 13.03
N GLY A 51 -14.98 -3.51 14.35
CA GLY A 51 -13.65 -3.42 14.96
C GLY A 51 -12.75 -4.60 14.61
N LEU A 52 -13.28 -5.83 14.64
CA LEU A 52 -12.54 -7.03 14.23
C LEU A 52 -12.25 -7.05 12.73
N ALA A 53 -13.19 -6.59 11.89
CA ALA A 53 -12.96 -6.47 10.45
C ALA A 53 -11.90 -5.39 10.12
N TRP A 54 -11.91 -4.24 10.81
CA TRP A 54 -10.88 -3.21 10.66
C TRP A 54 -9.51 -3.69 11.15
N ALA A 55 -9.45 -4.38 12.29
CA ALA A 55 -8.21 -4.97 12.79
C ALA A 55 -7.65 -6.06 11.84
N ALA A 56 -8.51 -6.91 11.29
CA ALA A 56 -8.12 -7.92 10.30
C ALA A 56 -7.64 -7.29 8.99
N TRP A 57 -8.30 -6.23 8.50
CA TRP A 57 -7.87 -5.47 7.33
C TRP A 57 -6.52 -4.77 7.57
N ALA A 58 -6.36 -4.10 8.72
CA ALA A 58 -5.11 -3.45 9.11
C ALA A 58 -3.96 -4.46 9.24
N PHE A 59 -4.22 -5.64 9.80
CA PHE A 59 -3.23 -6.72 9.90
C PHE A 59 -2.88 -7.33 8.54
N ALA A 60 -3.87 -7.53 7.66
CA ALA A 60 -3.66 -8.05 6.30
C ALA A 60 -2.86 -7.09 5.40
N HIS A 61 -2.96 -5.78 5.64
CA HIS A 61 -2.20 -4.75 4.93
C HIS A 61 -0.94 -4.26 5.67
N GLY A 62 -0.67 -4.78 6.86
CA GLY A 62 0.40 -4.37 7.78
C GLY A 62 1.76 -5.04 7.57
N LYS A 63 2.06 -5.52 6.37
CA LYS A 63 3.45 -5.84 5.98
C LYS A 63 4.02 -4.56 5.38
N ASP A 64 5.14 -4.05 5.86
CA ASP A 64 5.78 -2.76 5.49
C ASP A 64 6.22 -2.65 4.01
N ARG A 65 5.30 -2.89 3.08
CA ARG A 65 5.49 -2.68 1.65
C ARG A 65 5.68 -1.20 1.42
N TRP A 66 6.79 -0.85 0.78
CA TRP A 66 7.04 0.52 0.34
C TRP A 66 5.85 0.98 -0.51
N PRO A 67 5.05 1.97 -0.07
CA PRO A 67 3.88 2.41 -0.81
C PRO A 67 4.34 3.12 -2.08
N VAL A 68 3.92 2.62 -3.24
CA VAL A 68 4.17 3.23 -4.55
C VAL A 68 2.82 3.67 -5.13
N PRO A 69 2.68 4.95 -5.55
CA PRO A 69 1.43 5.44 -6.14
C PRO A 69 1.09 4.67 -7.42
N ALA A 70 -0.20 4.45 -7.68
CA ALA A 70 -0.68 3.63 -8.79
C ALA A 70 -0.21 4.18 -10.14
N GLU A 71 -0.11 5.50 -10.25
CA GLU A 71 0.39 6.22 -11.42
C GLU A 71 1.81 5.80 -11.76
N ALA A 72 2.69 5.71 -10.75
CA ALA A 72 4.07 5.28 -10.94
C ALA A 72 4.17 3.80 -11.35
N LYS A 73 3.30 2.93 -10.83
CA LYS A 73 3.31 1.50 -11.18
C LYS A 73 3.02 1.24 -12.67
N ASN A 74 2.24 2.12 -13.28
CA ASN A 74 1.79 1.99 -14.66
C ASN A 74 2.81 2.55 -15.67
N VAL A 75 3.83 3.29 -15.22
CA VAL A 75 4.87 3.81 -16.09
C VAL A 75 5.73 2.65 -16.61
N LYS A 76 5.93 2.62 -17.93
CA LYS A 76 6.79 1.65 -18.61
C LYS A 76 8.15 2.27 -18.90
N ASN A 77 9.19 1.44 -18.88
CA ASN A 77 10.52 1.91 -19.26
C ASN A 77 10.53 2.29 -20.75
N PRO A 78 10.81 3.56 -21.11
CA PRO A 78 10.89 3.98 -22.50
C PRO A 78 12.20 3.55 -23.17
N LEU A 79 13.21 3.12 -22.40
CA LEU A 79 14.55 2.79 -22.90
C LEU A 79 14.72 1.28 -23.12
N PRO A 80 15.18 0.85 -24.31
CA PRO A 80 15.52 -0.55 -24.56
C PRO A 80 16.75 -0.97 -23.75
N ALA A 81 16.78 -2.23 -23.31
CA ALA A 81 17.94 -2.84 -22.66
C ALA A 81 19.00 -3.26 -23.69
N THR A 82 19.74 -2.29 -24.23
CA THR A 82 20.89 -2.54 -25.11
C THR A 82 22.16 -2.82 -24.29
N GLU A 83 23.15 -3.50 -24.88
CA GLU A 83 24.43 -3.76 -24.22
C GLU A 83 25.10 -2.47 -23.70
N ALA A 84 25.10 -1.41 -24.51
CA ALA A 84 25.64 -0.11 -24.10
C ALA A 84 24.87 0.49 -22.90
N SER A 85 23.54 0.40 -22.90
CA SER A 85 22.72 0.90 -21.79
C SER A 85 22.96 0.11 -20.49
N LEU A 86 23.16 -1.21 -20.59
CA LEU A 86 23.45 -2.08 -19.46
C LEU A 86 24.86 -1.84 -18.91
N ALA A 87 25.85 -1.62 -19.78
CA ALA A 87 27.21 -1.29 -19.37
C ALA A 87 27.26 0.06 -18.63
N ALA A 88 26.55 1.08 -19.14
CA ALA A 88 26.44 2.38 -18.47
C ALA A 88 25.73 2.25 -17.11
N ALA A 89 24.62 1.51 -17.06
CA ALA A 89 23.90 1.25 -15.82
C ALA A 89 24.74 0.48 -14.79
N LYS A 90 25.55 -0.49 -15.23
CA LYS A 90 26.44 -1.26 -14.37
C LYS A 90 27.45 -0.35 -13.65
N ALA A 91 28.07 0.59 -14.37
CA ALA A 91 28.99 1.54 -13.75
C ALA A 91 28.29 2.35 -12.64
N ILE A 92 27.07 2.83 -12.91
CA ILE A 92 26.27 3.57 -11.93
C ILE A 92 25.90 2.68 -10.73
N TYR A 93 25.57 1.41 -10.96
CA TYR A 93 25.23 0.45 -9.91
C TYR A 93 26.40 0.21 -8.95
N VAL A 94 27.61 -0.01 -9.50
CA VAL A 94 28.82 -0.20 -8.70
C VAL A 94 29.06 1.01 -7.79
N ASP A 95 28.93 2.22 -8.33
CA ASP A 95 29.22 3.46 -7.61
C ASP A 95 28.16 3.82 -6.54
N ASN A 96 26.90 3.42 -6.73
CA ASN A 96 25.78 3.96 -5.95
C ASN A 96 24.91 2.93 -5.23
N CYS A 97 24.93 1.67 -5.66
CA CYS A 97 23.97 0.65 -5.23
C CYS A 97 24.65 -0.56 -4.60
N GLU A 98 25.83 -0.95 -5.10
CA GLU A 98 26.52 -2.18 -4.74
C GLU A 98 26.87 -2.30 -3.25
N GLN A 99 27.32 -1.22 -2.61
CA GLN A 99 27.67 -1.23 -1.17
C GLN A 99 26.53 -1.72 -0.28
N CYS A 100 25.27 -1.49 -0.67
CA CYS A 100 24.11 -1.98 0.06
C CYS A 100 23.50 -3.23 -0.59
N HIS A 101 23.34 -3.25 -1.91
CA HIS A 101 22.64 -4.31 -2.62
C HIS A 101 23.51 -5.52 -3.00
N GLY A 102 24.83 -5.41 -2.86
CA GLY A 102 25.82 -6.44 -3.19
C GLY A 102 26.10 -6.54 -4.69
N GLU A 103 27.29 -7.02 -5.07
CA GLU A 103 27.69 -7.19 -6.49
C GLU A 103 26.70 -8.07 -7.26
N LYS A 104 26.14 -9.07 -6.58
CA LYS A 104 25.18 -10.04 -7.14
C LYS A 104 23.72 -9.66 -6.92
N GLY A 105 23.45 -8.46 -6.38
CA GLY A 105 22.10 -7.96 -6.15
C GLY A 105 21.32 -8.68 -5.04
N LYS A 106 21.97 -9.40 -4.12
CA LYS A 106 21.31 -10.21 -3.07
C LYS A 106 20.92 -9.45 -1.81
N GLY A 107 21.17 -8.14 -1.78
CA GLY A 107 20.99 -7.33 -0.58
C GLY A 107 21.99 -7.67 0.52
N ASP A 108 23.19 -8.12 0.14
CA ASP A 108 24.28 -8.57 1.02
C ASP A 108 25.55 -7.71 0.85
N GLY A 109 25.39 -6.45 0.42
CA GLY A 109 26.49 -5.50 0.33
C GLY A 109 27.14 -5.22 1.70
N SER A 110 28.37 -4.69 1.68
CA SER A 110 29.16 -4.39 2.90
C SER A 110 28.41 -3.56 3.94
N ASP A 111 27.52 -2.69 3.49
CA ASP A 111 26.78 -1.74 4.31
C ASP A 111 25.42 -2.28 4.74
N ALA A 112 24.94 -3.36 4.13
CA ALA A 112 23.65 -3.98 4.47
C ALA A 112 23.51 -4.32 5.96
N PRO A 113 24.53 -4.87 6.66
CA PRO A 113 24.45 -5.17 8.09
C PRO A 113 24.36 -3.93 9.00
N MET A 114 24.68 -2.73 8.49
CA MET A 114 24.64 -1.49 9.28
C MET A 114 23.22 -0.96 9.50
N TYR A 115 22.23 -1.49 8.78
CA TYR A 115 20.85 -1.02 8.83
C TYR A 115 19.89 -2.08 9.36
N SER A 116 18.81 -1.65 10.02
CA SER A 116 17.78 -2.54 10.55
C SER A 116 16.88 -3.17 9.47
N VAL A 117 16.89 -2.60 8.26
CA VAL A 117 16.10 -3.08 7.11
C VAL A 117 17.06 -3.63 6.07
N LYS A 118 16.94 -4.92 5.77
CA LYS A 118 17.73 -5.56 4.72
C LYS A 118 17.31 -5.01 3.35
N PRO A 119 18.26 -4.65 2.47
CA PRO A 119 17.97 -4.32 1.09
C PRO A 119 17.29 -5.50 0.35
N ALA A 120 16.53 -5.19 -0.69
CA ALA A 120 15.85 -6.21 -1.50
C ALA A 120 16.86 -7.14 -2.20
N ASP A 121 16.49 -8.43 -2.29
CA ASP A 121 17.22 -9.44 -3.07
C ASP A 121 16.65 -9.45 -4.50
N PHE A 122 17.37 -8.87 -5.44
CA PHE A 122 16.99 -8.80 -6.86
C PHE A 122 17.11 -10.14 -7.58
N THR A 123 17.66 -11.18 -6.94
CA THR A 123 17.71 -12.53 -7.50
C THR A 123 16.43 -13.33 -7.22
N ASP A 124 15.56 -12.84 -6.33
CA ASP A 124 14.22 -13.39 -6.12
C ASP A 124 13.34 -13.13 -7.34
N ALA A 125 13.18 -14.17 -8.15
CA ALA A 125 12.46 -14.12 -9.40
C ALA A 125 10.97 -13.79 -9.22
N HIS A 126 10.34 -14.27 -8.14
CA HIS A 126 8.93 -14.02 -7.87
C HIS A 126 8.71 -12.56 -7.44
N MET A 127 9.54 -12.06 -6.52
CA MET A 127 9.50 -10.65 -6.13
C MET A 127 9.72 -9.73 -7.34
N MET A 128 10.67 -10.08 -8.20
CA MET A 128 10.97 -9.30 -9.39
C MET A 128 9.83 -9.38 -10.42
N GLU A 129 9.19 -10.52 -10.64
CA GLU A 129 8.04 -10.63 -11.54
C GLU A 129 6.85 -9.78 -11.08
N GLU A 130 6.57 -9.74 -9.77
CA GLU A 130 5.48 -8.94 -9.21
C GLU A 130 5.72 -7.43 -9.29
N MET A 131 6.98 -6.99 -9.24
CA MET A 131 7.32 -5.57 -9.23
C MET A 131 7.32 -5.01 -10.66
N THR A 132 6.64 -3.89 -10.91
CA THR A 132 6.67 -3.24 -12.22
C THR A 132 7.94 -2.39 -12.42
N ASP A 133 8.30 -2.11 -13.68
CA ASP A 133 9.45 -1.25 -13.99
C ASP A 133 9.29 0.14 -13.38
N GLY A 134 8.08 0.70 -13.44
CA GLY A 134 7.74 1.97 -12.82
C GLY A 134 7.83 1.96 -11.29
N GLU A 135 7.56 0.82 -10.64
CA GLU A 135 7.81 0.66 -9.20
C GLU A 135 9.29 0.71 -8.86
N ILE A 136 10.15 0.03 -9.62
CA ILE A 136 11.61 0.07 -9.43
C ILE A 136 12.11 1.50 -9.66
N PHE A 137 11.69 2.14 -10.74
CA PHE A 137 12.05 3.52 -11.07
C PHE A 137 11.65 4.51 -9.95
N TYR A 138 10.43 4.38 -9.42
CA TYR A 138 9.94 5.22 -8.33
C TYR A 138 10.77 5.03 -7.07
N LYS A 139 11.09 3.79 -6.70
CA LYS A 139 11.91 3.48 -5.52
C LYS A 139 13.31 4.07 -5.63
N ILE A 140 13.95 3.94 -6.80
CA ILE A 140 15.26 4.57 -7.08
C ILE A 140 15.17 6.09 -7.01
N SER A 141 14.11 6.66 -7.58
CA SER A 141 13.93 8.11 -7.64
C SER A 141 13.70 8.71 -6.25
N GLU A 142 12.69 8.25 -5.53
CA GLU A 142 12.25 8.89 -4.29
C GLU A 142 13.04 8.42 -3.06
N GLY A 143 13.55 7.19 -3.06
CA GLY A 143 14.23 6.63 -1.89
C GLY A 143 13.30 6.43 -0.68
N ARG A 144 13.74 5.65 0.29
CA ARG A 144 13.08 5.48 1.59
C ARG A 144 14.15 5.03 2.57
N ARG A 145 14.31 5.78 3.69
CA ARG A 145 15.35 5.52 4.68
C ARG A 145 15.41 4.01 5.02
N PRO A 146 16.60 3.37 4.97
CA PRO A 146 17.93 3.97 4.80
C PRO A 146 18.35 4.31 3.36
N MET A 147 17.64 3.81 2.34
CA MET A 147 17.98 4.04 0.94
C MET A 147 17.78 5.53 0.55
N PRO A 148 18.83 6.22 0.05
CA PRO A 148 18.73 7.62 -0.33
C PRO A 148 17.91 7.80 -1.61
N SER A 149 17.43 9.03 -1.82
CA SER A 149 16.85 9.45 -3.10
C SER A 149 17.95 9.67 -4.14
N PHE A 150 17.76 9.16 -5.36
CA PHE A 150 18.66 9.42 -6.48
C PHE A 150 18.12 10.45 -7.47
N LYS A 151 16.94 11.03 -7.22
CA LYS A 151 16.27 11.98 -8.13
C LYS A 151 17.15 13.17 -8.53
N LYS A 152 17.99 13.65 -7.60
CA LYS A 152 18.89 14.79 -7.79
C LYS A 152 20.31 14.41 -8.21
N ARG A 153 20.68 13.12 -8.10
CA ARG A 153 22.05 12.63 -8.35
C ARG A 153 22.20 12.00 -9.73
N LEU A 154 21.12 11.41 -10.23
CA LEU A 154 21.08 10.71 -11.52
C LEU A 154 20.06 11.37 -12.44
N THR A 155 20.31 11.36 -13.74
CA THR A 155 19.31 11.76 -14.74
C THR A 155 18.17 10.75 -14.78
N GLU A 156 17.02 11.14 -15.34
CA GLU A 156 15.92 10.20 -15.55
C GLU A 156 16.32 9.02 -16.44
N GLU A 157 17.09 9.30 -17.50
CA GLU A 157 17.62 8.26 -18.38
C GLU A 157 18.48 7.25 -17.61
N GLN A 158 19.41 7.72 -16.79
CA GLN A 158 20.27 6.87 -15.95
C GLN A 158 19.46 6.01 -14.98
N ARG A 159 18.38 6.56 -14.40
CA ARG A 159 17.49 5.78 -13.52
C ARG A 159 16.74 4.69 -14.29
N TRP A 160 16.27 4.96 -15.51
CA TRP A 160 15.65 3.94 -16.37
C TRP A 160 16.64 2.88 -16.84
N GLN A 161 17.88 3.25 -17.14
CA GLN A 161 18.96 2.31 -17.44
C GLN A 161 19.25 1.40 -16.23
N LEU A 162 19.25 1.95 -15.01
CA LEU A 162 19.35 1.14 -13.79
C LEU A 162 18.21 0.14 -13.64
N VAL A 163 16.97 0.50 -14.00
CA VAL A 163 15.86 -0.47 -14.00
C VAL A 163 16.18 -1.66 -14.89
N ASN A 164 16.65 -1.41 -16.12
CA ASN A 164 17.05 -2.48 -17.04
C ASN A 164 18.17 -3.36 -16.45
N TYR A 165 19.14 -2.75 -15.77
CA TYR A 165 20.23 -3.49 -15.12
C TYR A 165 19.75 -4.32 -13.93
N VAL A 166 18.91 -3.76 -13.06
CA VAL A 166 18.34 -4.48 -11.91
C VAL A 166 17.54 -5.71 -12.35
N ARG A 167 16.85 -5.63 -13.50
CA ARG A 167 16.14 -6.76 -14.09
C ARG A 167 17.05 -7.93 -14.49
N THR A 168 18.34 -7.69 -14.70
CA THR A 168 19.29 -8.75 -15.10
C THR A 168 19.67 -9.70 -13.97
N PHE A 169 19.43 -9.33 -12.70
CA PHE A 169 19.77 -10.17 -11.55
C PHE A 169 18.81 -11.34 -11.36
N ALA A 170 17.53 -11.16 -11.69
CA ALA A 170 16.54 -12.21 -11.55
C ALA A 170 16.65 -13.20 -12.71
N PRO A 171 16.60 -14.51 -12.44
CA PRO A 171 16.39 -15.48 -13.49
C PRO A 171 15.01 -15.23 -14.10
N LYS A 172 14.93 -15.31 -15.43
CA LYS A 172 13.64 -15.25 -16.09
C LYS A 172 12.82 -16.47 -15.64
N LEU A 173 11.66 -16.22 -15.04
CA LEU A 173 10.72 -17.31 -14.78
C LEU A 173 10.23 -17.80 -16.14
N GLU A 174 10.68 -19.00 -16.50
CA GLU A 174 10.13 -19.67 -17.66
C GLU A 174 8.63 -19.89 -17.37
N PRO A 175 7.75 -19.54 -18.33
CA PRO A 175 6.33 -19.80 -18.15
C PRO A 175 6.18 -21.28 -17.86
N ALA A 176 5.44 -21.62 -16.78
CA ALA A 176 5.23 -22.99 -16.38
C ALA A 176 4.94 -23.85 -17.63
N PRO A 177 5.65 -24.97 -17.83
CA PRO A 177 5.44 -25.79 -19.01
C PRO A 177 3.95 -26.08 -19.06
N LYS A 178 3.27 -25.59 -20.11
CA LYS A 178 1.88 -25.94 -20.35
C LYS A 178 1.87 -27.46 -20.25
N THR A 179 1.15 -28.00 -19.28
CA THR A 179 0.95 -29.44 -19.16
C THR A 179 0.25 -29.86 -20.44
N VAL A 180 1.02 -30.18 -21.48
CA VAL A 180 0.54 -30.93 -22.63
C VAL A 180 0.10 -32.23 -22.00
N GLY A 181 -1.23 -32.38 -21.88
CA GLY A 181 -1.84 -33.46 -21.13
C GLY A 181 -1.10 -34.75 -21.45
N ALA A 182 -0.48 -35.32 -20.42
CA ALA A 182 0.03 -36.66 -20.48
C ALA A 182 -1.19 -37.55 -20.75
N SER A 183 -1.45 -37.81 -22.03
CA SER A 183 -2.29 -38.89 -22.50
C SER A 183 -1.56 -40.16 -22.10
N VAL A 184 -1.81 -40.58 -20.86
CA VAL A 184 -1.48 -41.91 -20.36
C VAL A 184 -2.29 -42.89 -21.21
N THR A 185 -1.71 -43.30 -22.34
CA THR A 185 -2.17 -44.49 -23.05
C THR A 185 -1.84 -45.67 -22.16
N LYS A 186 -2.84 -46.16 -21.43
CA LYS A 186 -2.79 -47.45 -20.76
C LYS A 186 -2.38 -48.51 -21.78
N LYS A 187 -1.13 -48.94 -21.73
CA LYS A 187 -0.68 -50.16 -22.40
C LYS A 187 -1.33 -51.33 -21.67
N VAL A 188 -2.47 -51.79 -22.18
CA VAL A 188 -3.10 -53.05 -21.75
C VAL A 188 -2.12 -54.17 -22.06
N LEU A 189 -1.52 -54.77 -21.03
CA LEU A 189 -0.77 -56.02 -21.18
C LEU A 189 -1.76 -57.17 -21.40
N PRO A 190 -1.51 -58.09 -22.33
CA PRO A 190 -2.35 -59.27 -22.51
C PRO A 190 -2.20 -60.21 -21.31
N HIS A 191 -3.34 -60.58 -20.71
CA HIS A 191 -3.43 -61.68 -19.77
C HIS A 191 -3.00 -62.97 -20.47
N LYS A 192 -1.89 -63.56 -20.02
CA LYS A 192 -1.54 -64.95 -20.37
C LYS A 192 -2.49 -65.88 -19.63
N HIS A 193 -3.26 -66.66 -20.39
CA HIS A 193 -3.91 -67.86 -19.90
C HIS A 193 -2.86 -68.96 -19.75
N GLN A 194 -2.74 -69.50 -18.54
CA GLN A 194 -2.38 -70.88 -18.21
C GLN A 194 -2.63 -71.10 -16.71
#